data_AF-A0AAQ4EMK1-F1
#
_entry.id   AF-A0AAQ4EMK1-F1
#
_cell.length_a   1.000
_cell.length_b   1.000
_cell.length_c   1.000
_cell.angle_alpha   90.00
_cell.angle_beta   90.00
_cell.angle_gamma   90.00
#
_symmetry.space_group_name_H-M   'P 1'
#
loop_
_entity.id
_entity.type
_entity.pdbx_description
1 polymer ?
#
loop_
_entity_poly.entity_id
_entity_poly.type
_entity_poly.pdbx_seq_one_letter_code
_entity_poly.pdbx_strand_id
1 'polypeptide(L)' 'MAAGCVAYYVADACISLYEVAVDTLFLCFCEDCEQNNGGSKPYFVTDSLRAFMHETKNDHSDMTNARMTS' A
#
# COMPACT_ATOMS: atom_id res chain seq x y z
N MET A 1 14.50 -31.37 11.78
CA MET A 1 14.48 -30.20 12.69
C MET A 1 15.23 -29.00 12.08
N ALA A 2 16.49 -29.16 11.65
CA ALA A 2 17.27 -28.06 11.05
C ALA A 2 16.62 -27.42 9.80
N ALA A 3 16.07 -28.20 8.88
CA ALA A 3 15.41 -27.67 7.66
C ALA A 3 14.18 -26.80 7.97
N GLY A 4 13.43 -27.12 9.02
CA GLY A 4 12.26 -26.34 9.43
C GLY A 4 12.65 -24.99 10.04
N CYS A 5 13.71 -24.97 10.87
CA CYS A 5 14.22 -23.72 11.43
C CYS A 5 14.76 -22.79 10.34
N VAL A 6 15.51 -23.33 9.37
CA VAL A 6 16.03 -22.54 8.25
C VAL A 6 14.89 -21.94 7.42
N ALA A 7 13.86 -22.74 7.09
CA ALA A 7 12.69 -22.24 6.37
C ALA A 7 11.92 -21.16 7.14
N TYR A 8 11.78 -21.31 8.47
CA TYR A 8 11.14 -20.30 9.32
C TYR A 8 11.88 -18.95 9.28
N TYR A 9 13.21 -18.96 9.44
CA TYR A 9 14.00 -17.71 9.38
C TYR A 9 13.99 -17.07 8.00
N VAL A 10 14.02 -17.87 6.92
CA VAL A 10 13.92 -17.34 5.56
C VAL A 10 12.55 -16.72 5.33
N ALA A 11 11.47 -17.38 5.75
CA ALA A 11 10.11 -16.86 5.61
C ALA A 11 9.93 -15.56 6.42
N ASP A 12 10.41 -15.53 7.65
CA ASP A 12 10.37 -14.35 8.52
C ASP A 12 11.10 -13.17 7.87
N ALA A 13 12.33 -13.37 7.39
CA ALA A 13 13.08 -12.33 6.69
C ALA A 13 12.36 -11.86 5.41
N CYS A 14 11.77 -12.76 4.64
CA CYS A 14 11.00 -12.39 3.44
C CYS A 14 9.74 -11.57 3.78
N ILE A 15 9.04 -11.91 4.87
CA ILE A 15 7.87 -11.16 5.34
C ILE A 15 8.29 -9.77 5.82
N SER A 16 9.34 -9.66 6.63
CA SER A 16 9.85 -8.35 7.08
C SER A 16 10.31 -7.47 5.92
N LEU A 17 10.98 -8.04 4.92
CA LEU A 17 11.35 -7.30 3.72
C LEU A 17 10.14 -6.86 2.90
N TYR A 18 9.11 -7.70 2.82
CA TYR A 18 7.86 -7.34 2.16
C TYR A 18 7.17 -6.16 2.86
N GLU A 19 7.10 -6.17 4.19
CA GLU A 19 6.52 -5.05 4.97
C GLU A 19 7.26 -3.73 4.68
N VAL A 20 8.59 -3.74 4.78
CA VAL A 20 9.43 -2.55 4.49
C VAL A 20 9.27 -2.07 3.04
N ALA A 21 9.20 -3.01 2.09
CA ALA A 21 9.01 -2.68 0.68
C ALA A 21 7.63 -2.04 0.45
N VAL A 22 6.57 -2.57 1.06
CA VAL A 22 5.21 -2.03 0.96
C VAL A 22 5.13 -0.62 1.54
N ASP A 23 5.72 -0.38 2.72
CA ASP A 23 5.77 0.96 3.33
C ASP A 23 6.49 1.97 2.42
N THR A 24 7.61 1.56 1.85
CA THR A 24 8.38 2.41 0.93
C THR A 24 7.59 2.74 -0.34
N LEU A 25 6.90 1.75 -0.93
CA LEU A 25 6.05 1.96 -2.10
C LEU A 25 4.91 2.94 -1.81
N PHE A 26 4.29 2.84 -0.64
CA PHE A 26 3.25 3.80 -0.23
C PHE A 26 3.81 5.20 0.01
N LEU A 27 5.01 5.32 0.57
CA LEU A 27 5.66 6.62 0.74
C LEU A 27 5.99 7.26 -0.61
N CYS A 28 6.58 6.50 -1.53
CA CYS A 28 6.83 6.97 -2.90
C CYS A 28 5.52 7.35 -3.61
N PHE A 29 4.45 6.59 -3.39
CA PHE A 29 3.13 6.92 -3.92
C PHE A 29 2.60 8.26 -3.39
N CYS A 30 2.73 8.51 -2.08
CA CYS A 30 2.32 9.77 -1.48
C CYS A 30 3.14 10.95 -2.01
N GLU A 31 4.46 10.79 -2.12
CA GLU A 31 5.35 11.80 -2.70
C GLU A 31 5.00 12.07 -4.18
N ASP A 32 4.73 11.02 -4.96
CA ASP A 32 4.28 11.10 -6.35
C ASP A 32 2.94 11.85 -6.46
N CYS A 33 2.01 11.63 -5.53
CA CYS A 33 0.74 12.33 -5.45
C CYS A 33 0.86 13.83 -5.14
N GLU A 34 1.88 14.21 -4.38
CA GLU A 34 2.14 15.61 -4.02
C GLU A 34 2.87 16.37 -5.13
N GLN A 35 3.85 15.72 -5.77
CA GLN A 35 4.70 16.35 -6.77
C GLN A 35 4.17 16.27 -8.20
N ASN A 36 3.29 15.31 -8.48
CA ASN A 36 2.73 15.07 -9.80
C ASN A 36 1.20 15.21 -9.73
N ASN A 37 0.61 15.69 -10.82
CA ASN A 37 -0.80 16.10 -10.87
C ASN A 37 -1.58 15.37 -11.98
N GLY A 38 -0.97 14.36 -12.61
CA GLY A 38 -1.59 13.51 -13.62
C GLY A 38 -1.89 14.18 -14.96
N GLY A 39 -1.66 15.49 -15.08
CA GLY A 39 -1.86 16.29 -16.29
C GLY A 39 -0.53 16.71 -16.91
N SER A 40 -0.07 17.92 -16.58
CA SER A 40 1.21 18.45 -17.08
C SER A 40 2.42 17.65 -16.59
N LYS A 41 2.29 17.00 -15.43
CA LYS A 41 3.30 16.09 -14.88
C LYS A 41 2.60 14.76 -14.52
N PRO A 42 2.78 13.71 -15.34
CA PRO A 42 2.09 12.45 -15.14
C PRO A 42 2.58 11.75 -13.87
N TYR A 43 1.71 10.95 -13.28
CA TYR A 43 2.08 10.08 -12.16
C TYR A 43 3.05 9.00 -12.62
N PHE A 44 4.04 8.71 -11.78
CA PHE A 44 5.00 7.63 -12.03
C PHE A 44 4.50 6.30 -11.48
N VAL A 45 3.66 6.33 -10.45
CA VAL A 45 3.01 5.13 -9.92
C VAL A 45 1.95 4.58 -10.88
N THR A 46 1.75 3.26 -10.86
CA THR A 46 0.84 2.57 -11.78
C THR A 46 -0.62 2.92 -11.50
N ASP A 47 -1.44 2.92 -12.56
CA ASP A 47 -2.88 3.20 -12.42
C ASP A 47 -3.62 2.13 -11.59
N SER A 48 -3.16 0.88 -11.62
CA SER A 48 -3.74 -0.19 -10.79
C SER A 48 -3.51 0.04 -9.29
N LEU A 49 -2.31 0.48 -8.89
CA LEU A 49 -2.01 0.81 -7.50
C LEU A 49 -2.84 2.03 -7.05
N ARG A 50 -2.95 3.05 -7.91
CA ARG A 50 -3.80 4.23 -7.68
C ARG A 50 -5.26 3.89 -7.48
N ALA A 51 -5.82 3.07 -8.36
CA ALA A 51 -7.20 2.62 -8.27
C ALA A 51 -7.46 1.88 -6.96
N PHE A 52 -6.60 0.89 -6.63
CA PHE A 52 -6.69 0.13 -5.38
C PHE A 52 -6.66 1.03 -4.13
N MET A 53 -5.77 2.03 -4.10
CA MET A 53 -5.67 2.95 -2.97
C MET A 53 -6.89 3.89 -2.86
N HIS A 54 -7.50 4.25 -3.99
CA HIS A 54 -8.71 5.08 -4.01
C HIS A 54 -9.97 4.29 -3.60
N GLU A 55 -10.06 3.01 -3.98
CA GLU A 55 -11.12 2.10 -3.52
C GLU A 55 -11.06 1.89 -2.00
N THR A 56 -9.85 1.70 -1.46
CA THR A 56 -9.63 1.56 -0.01
C THR A 56 -10.09 2.80 0.78
N LYS A 57 -9.95 4.00 0.21
CA LYS A 57 -10.45 5.24 0.82
C LYS A 57 -11.98 5.30 0.86
N ASN A 58 -12.66 4.83 -0.18
CA ASN A 58 -14.13 4.87 -0.23
C ASN A 58 -14.76 3.92 0.79
N ASP A 59 -14.24 2.70 0.93
CA ASP A 59 -14.74 1.70 1.89
C ASP A 59 -14.70 2.21 3.35
N HIS A 60 -13.62 2.92 3.71
CA HIS A 60 -13.51 3.55 5.03
C HIS A 60 -14.46 4.74 5.21
N SER A 61 -14.73 5.52 4.15
CA SER A 61 -15.67 6.63 4.21
C SER A 61 -17.13 6.17 4.25
N ASP A 62 -17.49 5.06 3.60
CA ASP A 62 -18.82 4.47 3.67
C ASP A 62 -19.11 3.91 5.08
N MET A 63 -18.14 3.27 5.72
CA MET A 63 -18.30 2.82 7.12
C MET A 63 -18.33 3.98 8.12
N THR A 64 -17.63 5.08 7.85
CA THR A 64 -17.69 6.30 8.67
C THR A 64 -19.02 7.03 8.50
N ASN A 65 -19.55 7.10 7.27
CA ASN A 65 -20.85 7.72 6.99
C ASN A 65 -22.01 6.88 7.55
N ALA A 66 -21.96 5.55 7.42
CA ALA A 66 -22.97 4.65 7.99
C ALA A 66 -23.05 4.70 9.54
N ARG A 67 -21.94 5.03 10.21
CA ARG A 67 -21.90 5.26 11.66
C ARG A 67 -22.47 6.61 12.09
N MET A 68 -22.59 7.57 11.17
CA MET A 68 -23.10 8.92 11.45
C MET A 68 -24.60 9.06 11.13
N THR A 69 -25.16 8.14 10.34
CA THR A 69 -26.59 8.09 9.98
C THR A 69 -27.43 7.19 10.91
N SER A 70 -26.86 6.67 12.00
CA SER A 70 -27.54 5.80 12.97
C SER A 70 -27.63 6.41 14.36
#